data_AF-Q23PP4-F1
#
_entry.id   AF-Q23PP4-F1
#
_cell.length_a   1.000
_cell.length_b   1.000
_cell.length_c   1.000
_cell.angle_alpha   90.00
_cell.angle_beta   90.00
_cell.angle_gamma   90.00
#
_symmetry.space_group_name_H-M   'P 1'
#
loop_
_entity.id
_entity.type
_entity.pdbx_description
1 polymer ?
#
loop_
_entity_poly.entity_id
_entity_poly.type
_entity_poly.pdbx_seq_one_letter_code
_entity_poly.pdbx_strand_id
1 'polypeptide(L)'
;MNKFIIVLAAILAISSAQTFLCEEKDRSANKLCTDIYEPVCAIKQSNLQGGKPLRTTFSSHCNACKDSSVLFVAEGPCEAYPENGTFCHPNSVNNKMCPMIYSPVCGIVHNLFMLCQGGPCVQTFGNGCQACTGGSFFYTPGKCLSKFDQDQ
;
A
#
# COMPACT_ATOMS: atom_id res chain seq x y z
N MET A 1 -48.53 -5.89 17.71
CA MET A 1 -47.36 -6.19 18.58
C MET A 1 -46.22 -6.69 17.70
N ASN A 2 -45.15 -5.88 17.66
CA ASN A 2 -43.76 -6.12 17.25
C ASN A 2 -43.41 -7.23 16.27
N LYS A 3 -42.97 -6.82 15.06
CA LYS A 3 -41.92 -7.51 14.32
C LYS A 3 -40.69 -6.60 14.28
N PHE A 4 -39.79 -6.79 15.25
CA PHE A 4 -38.46 -6.21 15.21
C PHE A 4 -37.71 -6.86 14.04
N ILE A 5 -37.55 -6.11 12.94
CA ILE A 5 -36.59 -6.46 11.89
C ILE A 5 -35.21 -6.06 12.43
N ILE A 6 -34.46 -7.05 12.87
CA ILE A 6 -33.05 -6.92 13.23
C ILE A 6 -32.29 -6.74 11.91
N VAL A 7 -31.96 -5.49 11.56
CA VAL A 7 -31.01 -5.20 10.49
C VAL A 7 -29.62 -5.51 11.02
N LEU A 8 -29.15 -6.73 10.75
CA LEU A 8 -27.75 -7.09 10.87
C LEU A 8 -26.95 -6.24 9.88
N ALA A 9 -26.39 -5.12 10.36
CA ALA A 9 -25.30 -4.44 9.69
C ALA A 9 -24.05 -5.30 9.85
N ALA A 10 -23.87 -6.28 8.96
CA ALA A 10 -22.57 -6.88 8.70
C ALA A 10 -21.72 -5.79 8.06
N ILE A 11 -20.97 -5.07 8.89
CA ILE A 11 -19.96 -4.11 8.45
C ILE A 11 -18.89 -4.95 7.73
N LEU A 12 -18.98 -4.96 6.40
CA LEU A 12 -17.97 -5.53 5.52
C LEU A 12 -16.67 -4.78 5.76
N ALA A 13 -15.72 -5.42 6.43
CA ALA A 13 -14.35 -4.96 6.50
C ALA A 13 -13.74 -5.11 5.10
N ILE A 14 -13.87 -4.07 4.29
CA ILE A 14 -13.17 -3.96 3.01
C ILE A 14 -11.72 -3.61 3.38
N SER A 15 -10.85 -4.62 3.44
CA SER A 15 -9.40 -4.42 3.54
C SER A 15 -8.87 -3.89 2.21
N SER A 16 -9.04 -2.59 1.98
CA SER A 16 -8.42 -1.89 0.86
C SER A 16 -6.98 -1.55 1.24
N ALA A 17 -6.01 -2.35 0.81
CA ALA A 17 -4.60 -2.16 1.14
C ALA A 17 -4.10 -0.77 0.69
N GLN A 18 -4.17 0.23 1.57
CA GLN A 18 -3.78 1.61 1.31
C GLN A 18 -2.42 1.95 1.91
N THR A 19 -1.75 2.95 1.32
CA THR A 19 -0.56 3.57 1.91
C THR A 19 -0.92 4.89 2.56
N PHE A 20 -0.46 5.11 3.78
CA PHE A 20 -0.77 6.31 4.59
C PHE A 20 0.49 7.05 5.00
N LEU A 21 0.47 8.38 4.91
CA LEU A 21 1.53 9.22 5.45
C LEU A 21 1.46 9.27 6.97
N CYS A 22 2.62 9.23 7.62
CA CYS A 22 2.73 9.61 9.02
C CYS A 22 2.77 11.15 9.12
N GLU A 23 1.67 11.75 9.58
CA GLU A 23 1.57 13.19 9.80
C GLU A 23 2.42 13.64 11.00
N GLU A 24 2.79 14.92 11.08
CA GLU A 24 3.61 15.44 12.19
C GLU A 24 2.99 15.20 13.57
N LYS A 25 1.66 15.28 13.66
CA LYS A 25 0.91 14.99 14.90
C LYS A 25 1.07 13.54 15.38
N ASP A 26 1.42 12.63 14.47
CA ASP A 26 1.62 11.21 14.76
C ASP A 26 3.06 10.89 15.18
N ARG A 27 4.00 11.79 14.90
CA ARG A 27 5.45 11.66 15.12
C ARG A 27 5.93 12.09 16.51
N SER A 28 5.08 11.95 17.52
CA SER A 28 5.48 12.25 18.90
C SER A 28 5.94 10.98 19.61
N ALA A 29 7.20 10.96 20.03
CA ALA A 29 7.77 9.85 20.83
C ALA A 29 6.97 9.60 22.12
N ASN A 30 6.29 10.62 22.65
CA ASN A 30 5.46 10.54 23.85
C ASN A 30 3.98 10.22 23.54
N LYS A 31 3.60 10.00 22.28
CA LYS A 31 2.23 9.63 21.92
C LYS A 31 1.87 8.33 22.61
N LEU A 32 0.69 8.23 23.21
CA LEU A 32 0.19 6.96 23.73
C LEU A 32 -0.50 6.23 22.57
N CYS A 33 -0.06 5.02 22.28
CA CYS A 33 -0.72 4.14 21.33
C CYS A 33 -1.47 3.08 22.11
N THR A 34 -2.66 2.72 21.65
CA THR A 34 -3.39 1.56 22.18
C THR A 34 -2.68 0.27 21.78
N ASP A 35 -2.84 -0.78 22.58
CA ASP A 35 -2.28 -2.11 22.30
C ASP A 35 -3.11 -2.91 21.29
N ILE A 36 -3.83 -2.21 20.40
CA ILE A 36 -4.60 -2.84 19.33
C ILE A 36 -3.61 -3.34 18.28
N TYR A 37 -3.66 -4.65 18.01
CA TYR A 37 -2.82 -5.28 17.01
C TYR A 37 -3.45 -5.19 15.62
N GLU A 38 -2.98 -4.21 14.84
CA GLU A 38 -3.38 -3.93 13.45
C GLU A 38 -2.09 -3.70 12.65
N PRO A 39 -1.38 -4.77 12.26
CA PRO A 39 -0.01 -4.65 11.78
C PRO A 39 0.06 -3.82 10.50
N VAL A 40 1.15 -3.06 10.38
CA VAL A 40 1.45 -2.25 9.20
C VAL A 40 2.88 -2.48 8.73
N CYS A 41 3.11 -2.33 7.43
CA CYS A 41 4.44 -2.32 6.85
C CYS A 41 4.92 -0.88 6.77
N ALA A 42 5.90 -0.52 7.60
CA ALA A 42 6.49 0.81 7.61
C ALA A 42 7.63 0.91 6.60
N ILE A 43 7.58 1.96 5.77
CA ILE A 43 8.57 2.22 4.72
C ILE A 43 9.49 3.33 5.21
N LYS A 44 10.79 3.04 5.30
CA LYS A 44 11.83 3.94 5.79
C LYS A 44 12.78 4.35 4.67
N GLN A 45 13.37 5.53 4.79
CA GLN A 45 14.41 5.96 3.86
C GLN A 45 15.62 5.04 3.95
N SER A 46 16.16 4.64 2.81
CA SER A 46 17.44 3.91 2.77
C SER A 46 18.58 4.90 3.04
N ASN A 47 19.55 4.50 3.88
CA ASN A 47 20.76 5.30 4.11
C ASN A 47 21.70 5.32 2.88
N LEU A 48 21.41 4.52 1.86
CA LEU A 48 22.17 4.46 0.60
C LEU A 48 21.45 5.30 -0.47
N GLN A 49 22.18 6.21 -1.12
CA GLN A 49 21.66 6.92 -2.29
C GLN A 49 21.27 5.91 -3.37
N GLY A 50 19.99 5.89 -3.76
CA GLY A 50 19.44 4.93 -4.73
C GLY A 50 19.17 3.52 -4.17
N GLY A 51 19.32 3.30 -2.87
CA GLY A 51 19.01 2.02 -2.23
C GLY A 51 17.50 1.76 -2.16
N LYS A 52 17.10 0.48 -2.19
CA LYS A 52 15.71 0.08 -1.91
C LYS A 52 15.29 0.59 -0.53
N PRO A 53 14.07 1.12 -0.37
CA PRO A 53 13.60 1.57 0.94
C PRO A 53 13.53 0.39 1.90
N LEU A 54 13.91 0.65 3.16
CA LEU A 54 13.86 -0.35 4.23
C LEU A 54 12.40 -0.55 4.64
N ARG A 55 12.03 -1.78 4.96
CA ARG A 55 10.68 -2.16 5.38
C ARG A 55 10.72 -2.80 6.76
N THR A 56 9.76 -2.47 7.61
CA THR A 56 9.66 -3.06 8.95
C THR A 56 8.21 -3.20 9.34
N THR A 57 7.82 -4.39 9.80
CA THR A 57 6.48 -4.62 10.34
C THR A 57 6.38 -4.00 11.74
N PHE A 58 5.35 -3.20 11.97
CA PHE A 58 4.97 -2.67 13.28
C PHE A 58 3.60 -3.22 13.67
N SER A 59 3.33 -3.29 14.98
CA SER A 59 2.06 -3.80 15.50
C SER A 59 0.85 -2.91 15.23
N SER A 60 1.07 -1.62 14.93
CA SER A 60 0.02 -0.66 14.57
C SER A 60 0.57 0.54 13.81
N HIS A 61 -0.32 1.23 13.08
CA HIS A 61 -0.01 2.52 12.44
C HIS A 61 0.56 3.54 13.44
N CYS A 62 -0.03 3.63 14.63
CA CYS A 62 0.44 4.54 15.67
C CYS A 62 1.88 4.20 16.11
N ASN A 63 2.19 2.91 16.32
CA ASN A 63 3.53 2.48 16.71
C ASN A 63 4.56 2.71 15.60
N ALA A 64 4.18 2.53 14.34
CA ALA A 64 5.04 2.87 13.21
C ALA A 64 5.33 4.38 13.13
N CYS A 65 4.31 5.23 13.21
CA CYS A 65 4.50 6.67 13.01
C CYS A 65 5.20 7.41 14.14
N LYS A 66 5.35 6.79 15.31
CA LYS A 66 6.24 7.28 16.37
C LYS A 66 7.71 7.29 15.95
N ASP A 67 8.10 6.35 15.11
CA ASP A 67 9.46 6.25 14.60
C ASP A 67 9.67 7.31 13.51
N SER A 68 10.49 8.32 13.81
CA SER A 68 10.75 9.43 12.90
C SER A 68 11.40 9.01 11.59
N SER A 69 12.02 7.83 11.52
CA SER A 69 12.60 7.28 10.29
C SER A 69 11.56 6.71 9.32
N VAL A 70 10.33 6.48 9.78
CA VAL A 70 9.23 5.99 8.94
C VAL A 70 8.70 7.14 8.09
N LEU A 71 8.68 6.93 6.77
CA LEU A 71 8.15 7.91 5.81
C LEU A 71 6.62 7.78 5.70
N PHE A 72 6.15 6.55 5.48
CA PHE A 72 4.76 6.19 5.34
C PHE A 72 4.57 4.71 5.66
N VAL A 73 3.32 4.27 5.79
CA VAL A 73 2.97 2.87 6.07
C VAL A 73 2.08 2.30 4.98
N ALA A 74 2.05 0.98 4.85
CA ALA A 74 1.04 0.23 4.12
C ALA A 74 0.29 -0.72 5.07
N GLU A 75 -0.98 -0.99 4.80
CA GLU A 75 -1.79 -1.90 5.63
C GLU A 75 -1.25 -3.34 5.64
N GLY A 76 -1.26 -3.99 6.80
CA GLY A 76 -0.80 -5.37 6.91
C GLY A 76 0.72 -5.49 7.07
N PRO A 77 1.19 -6.69 7.45
CA PRO A 77 2.61 -6.93 7.70
C PRO A 77 3.43 -6.92 6.40
N CYS A 78 4.72 -6.60 6.46
CA CYS A 78 5.59 -6.52 5.27
C CYS A 78 5.70 -7.83 4.50
N GLU A 79 5.54 -8.96 5.19
CA GLU A 79 5.56 -10.32 4.66
C GLU A 79 4.35 -10.62 3.75
N ALA A 80 3.29 -9.81 3.83
CA ALA A 80 2.14 -9.90 2.93
C ALA A 80 2.46 -9.38 1.51
N TYR A 81 3.64 -8.78 1.31
CA TYR A 81 4.04 -8.16 0.05
C TYR A 81 5.27 -8.85 -0.56
N PRO A 82 5.32 -9.01 -1.90
CA PRO A 82 6.52 -9.51 -2.56
C PRO A 82 7.78 -8.69 -2.24
N GLU A 83 8.87 -9.39 -1.89
CA GLU A 83 10.17 -8.76 -1.56
C GLU A 83 10.74 -7.95 -2.73
N ASN A 84 10.49 -8.39 -3.97
CA ASN A 84 10.96 -7.71 -5.17
C ASN A 84 10.10 -6.50 -5.58
N GLY A 85 8.96 -6.27 -4.92
CA GLY A 85 8.09 -5.15 -5.24
C GLY A 85 8.60 -3.82 -4.68
N THR A 86 7.86 -2.75 -4.92
CA THR A 86 8.16 -1.39 -4.46
C THR A 86 6.87 -0.66 -4.12
N PHE A 87 6.85 -0.02 -2.95
CA PHE A 87 5.74 0.84 -2.55
C PHE A 87 5.87 2.22 -3.19
N CYS A 88 4.75 2.73 -3.66
CA CYS A 88 4.66 4.11 -4.10
C CYS A 88 4.46 5.02 -2.91
N HIS A 89 5.14 6.16 -2.91
CA HIS A 89 4.91 7.18 -1.89
C HIS A 89 3.47 7.71 -2.06
N PRO A 90 2.70 7.95 -0.99
CA PRO A 90 1.30 8.39 -1.11
C PRO A 90 1.14 9.68 -1.95
N ASN A 91 2.11 10.59 -1.89
CA ASN A 91 2.12 11.82 -2.69
C ASN A 91 2.62 11.66 -4.14
N SER A 92 3.01 10.47 -4.58
CA SER A 92 3.53 10.27 -5.95
C SER A 92 2.50 10.57 -7.03
N VAL A 93 1.21 10.46 -6.75
CA VAL A 93 0.12 10.85 -7.66
C VAL A 93 0.18 12.32 -8.09
N ASN A 94 0.82 13.17 -7.28
CA ASN A 94 0.98 14.59 -7.58
C ASN A 94 2.18 14.89 -8.49
N ASN A 95 3.05 13.90 -8.74
CA ASN A 95 4.15 14.07 -9.66
C ASN A 95 3.65 14.05 -11.11
N LYS A 96 3.94 15.12 -11.85
CA LYS A 96 3.52 15.28 -13.26
C LYS A 96 4.58 14.84 -14.27
N MET A 97 5.79 14.51 -13.82
CA MET A 97 6.91 14.19 -14.69
C MET A 97 7.46 12.80 -14.39
N CYS A 98 7.41 11.94 -15.41
CA CYS A 98 8.08 10.65 -15.42
C CYS A 98 9.05 10.55 -16.59
N PRO A 99 10.20 9.87 -16.42
CA PRO A 99 11.10 9.61 -17.53
C PRO A 99 10.41 8.76 -18.60
N MET A 100 10.72 9.02 -19.87
CA MET A 100 10.23 8.25 -21.02
C MET A 100 11.03 6.96 -21.23
N ILE A 101 11.34 6.25 -20.15
CA ILE A 101 12.04 4.96 -20.18
C ILE A 101 11.00 3.86 -20.11
N TYR A 102 11.07 2.89 -21.01
CA TYR A 102 10.23 1.70 -20.96
C TYR A 102 10.90 0.60 -20.13
N SER A 103 10.41 0.39 -18.92
CA SER A 103 10.84 -0.64 -17.97
C SER A 103 9.59 -1.13 -17.21
N PRO A 104 8.78 -2.01 -17.81
CA PRO A 104 7.41 -2.22 -17.38
C PRO A 104 7.30 -2.80 -15.98
N VAL A 105 6.23 -2.41 -15.28
CA VAL A 105 5.91 -2.87 -13.93
C VAL A 105 4.44 -3.26 -13.83
N CYS A 106 4.13 -4.18 -12.92
CA CYS A 106 2.78 -4.58 -12.60
C CYS A 106 2.37 -3.92 -11.28
N GLY A 107 1.52 -2.90 -11.38
CA GLY A 107 1.06 -2.10 -10.25
C GLY A 107 -0.31 -2.54 -9.75
N ILE A 108 -0.48 -2.60 -8.44
CA ILE A 108 -1.77 -2.76 -7.77
C ILE A 108 -2.45 -1.39 -7.73
N VAL A 109 -3.65 -1.28 -8.27
CA VAL A 109 -4.44 -0.04 -8.34
C VAL A 109 -5.69 -0.16 -7.48
N HIS A 110 -6.06 0.93 -6.81
CA HIS A 110 -7.36 1.01 -6.16
C HIS A 110 -8.43 1.40 -7.18
N ASN A 111 -9.33 0.47 -7.45
CA ASN A 111 -10.57 0.81 -8.13
C ASN A 111 -11.73 0.58 -7.17
N LEU A 112 -12.19 1.65 -6.51
CA LEU A 112 -13.34 1.63 -5.61
C LEU A 112 -14.65 1.24 -6.31
N PHE A 113 -14.69 1.30 -7.65
CA PHE A 113 -15.88 1.04 -8.45
C PHE A 113 -15.83 -0.26 -9.25
N MET A 114 -14.67 -0.92 -9.36
CA MET A 114 -14.54 -2.21 -10.04
C MET A 114 -13.90 -3.22 -9.11
N LEU A 115 -14.72 -4.14 -8.59
CA LEU A 115 -14.22 -5.39 -8.04
C LEU A 115 -13.58 -6.17 -9.20
N CYS A 116 -12.26 -6.15 -9.30
CA CYS A 116 -11.56 -7.11 -10.15
C CYS A 116 -11.93 -8.51 -9.66
N GLN A 117 -12.28 -9.42 -10.59
CA GLN A 117 -12.88 -10.73 -10.29
C GLN A 117 -12.02 -11.55 -9.30
N GLY A 118 -12.30 -11.40 -8.00
CA GLY A 118 -11.71 -12.15 -6.91
C GLY A 118 -10.35 -11.65 -6.39
N GLY A 119 -9.96 -10.38 -6.59
CA GLY A 119 -8.68 -9.90 -6.06
C GLY A 119 -8.37 -8.42 -6.29
N PRO A 120 -7.21 -7.94 -5.81
CA PRO A 120 -6.76 -6.57 -6.03
C PRO A 120 -6.58 -6.31 -7.53
N CYS A 121 -7.01 -5.14 -8.01
CA CYS A 121 -6.85 -4.78 -9.40
C CYS A 121 -5.39 -4.53 -9.73
N VAL A 122 -4.91 -5.11 -10.84
CA VAL A 122 -3.54 -4.93 -11.31
C VAL A 122 -3.52 -4.35 -12.72
N GLN A 123 -2.53 -3.50 -12.99
CA GLN A 123 -2.34 -2.85 -14.29
C GLN A 123 -0.87 -2.79 -14.65
N THR A 124 -0.57 -3.01 -15.94
CA THR A 124 0.78 -2.82 -16.47
C THR A 124 1.03 -1.33 -16.72
N PHE A 125 2.14 -0.82 -16.19
CA PHE A 125 2.63 0.54 -16.44
C PHE A 125 3.95 0.48 -17.20
N GLY A 126 4.29 1.55 -17.94
CA GLY A 126 5.53 1.59 -18.72
C GLY A 126 6.79 1.70 -17.86
N ASN A 127 6.69 2.25 -16.65
CA ASN A 127 7.74 2.22 -15.62
C ASN A 127 7.20 2.46 -14.20
N GLY A 128 8.06 2.31 -13.20
CA GLY A 128 7.72 2.51 -11.79
C GLY A 128 7.21 3.92 -11.46
N CYS A 129 7.73 4.97 -12.12
CA CYS A 129 7.21 6.32 -11.94
C CYS A 129 5.75 6.39 -12.43
N GLN A 130 5.49 5.89 -13.65
CA GLN A 130 4.15 5.87 -14.21
C GLN A 130 3.16 5.05 -13.38
N ALA A 131 3.60 3.97 -12.75
CA ALA A 131 2.78 3.23 -11.80
C ALA A 131 2.36 4.09 -10.61
N CYS A 132 3.31 4.76 -9.96
CA CYS A 132 3.02 5.58 -8.80
C CYS A 132 2.19 6.83 -9.13
N THR A 133 2.47 7.49 -10.26
CA THR A 133 1.64 8.63 -10.72
C THR A 133 0.27 8.19 -11.20
N GLY A 134 0.17 6.95 -11.71
CA GLY A 134 -1.06 6.34 -12.20
C GLY A 134 -1.97 5.77 -11.10
N GLY A 135 -1.66 6.03 -9.83
CA GLY A 135 -2.50 5.62 -8.69
C GLY A 135 -2.22 4.22 -8.16
N SER A 136 -1.12 3.59 -8.57
CA SER A 136 -0.68 2.36 -7.92
C SER A 136 -0.06 2.65 -6.56
N PHE A 137 -0.40 1.87 -5.53
CA PHE A 137 0.23 1.97 -4.20
C PHE A 137 1.44 1.03 -4.04
N PHE A 138 1.52 -0.01 -4.87
CA PHE A 138 2.59 -1.01 -4.86
C PHE A 138 2.75 -1.63 -6.24
N TYR A 139 3.98 -1.84 -6.70
CA TYR A 139 4.24 -2.52 -7.97
C TYR A 139 5.39 -3.53 -7.89
N THR A 140 5.40 -4.48 -8.82
CA THR A 140 6.52 -5.42 -9.03
C THR A 140 7.13 -5.25 -10.41
N PRO A 141 8.42 -5.60 -10.61
CA PRO A 141 9.03 -5.58 -11.93
C PRO A 141 8.34 -6.54 -12.91
N GLY A 142 8.22 -6.15 -14.18
CA GLY A 142 7.60 -6.95 -15.24
C GLY A 142 6.16 -6.54 -15.53
N LYS A 143 5.60 -7.07 -16.63
CA LYS A 143 4.19 -6.83 -16.97
C LYS A 143 3.28 -7.63 -16.03
N CYS A 144 2.03 -7.20 -15.89
CA CYS A 144 1.05 -8.05 -15.23
C CYS A 144 0.78 -9.30 -16.08
N LEU A 145 0.82 -10.46 -15.44
CA LEU A 145 0.36 -11.70 -16.03
C LEU A 145 -1.16 -11.66 -16.11
N SER A 146 -1.73 -12.02 -17.25
CA SER A 146 -3.16 -12.32 -17.29
C SER A 146 -3.40 -13.67 -16.59
N LYS A 147 -4.62 -13.94 -16.10
CA LYS A 147 -4.97 -15.26 -15.54
C LYS A 147 -4.68 -16.43 -16.49
N PHE A 148 -4.45 -16.18 -17.78
CA PHE A 148 -4.10 -17.18 -18.79
C PHE A 148 -2.60 -17.50 -18.88
N ASP A 149 -1.73 -16.71 -18.23
CA ASP A 149 -0.28 -16.86 -18.33
C ASP A 149 0.35 -17.62 -17.13
N GLN A 150 -0.47 -18.03 -16.15
CA GLN A 150 0.02 -18.70 -14.92
C GLN A 150 -0.05 -20.23 -14.97
N ASP A 151 -0.60 -20.81 -16.05
CA ASP A 151 -0.80 -22.26 -16.25
C ASP A 151 0.01 -22.84 -17.43
N GLN A 152 1.10 -22.20 -17.86
CA GLN A 152 2.09 -22.78 -18.80
C GLN A 152 3.46 -22.92 -18.14
#